data_AF-A0A925ZLV3-F1
#
_entry.id   AF-A0A925ZLV3-F1
#
_cell.length_a   1.000
_cell.length_b   1.000
_cell.length_c   1.000
_cell.angle_alpha   90.00
_cell.angle_beta   90.00
_cell.angle_gamma   90.00
#
_symmetry.space_group_name_H-M   'P 1'
#
loop_
_entity.id
_entity.type
_entity.pdbx_description
1 polymer ?
#
loop_
_entity_poly.entity_id
_entity_poly.type
_entity_poly.pdbx_seq_one_letter_code
_entity_poly.pdbx_strand_id
1 'polypeptide(L)'
;MIEHDGELGLPEIDVVLADGLRSLAPWGVGFPAPLFLARGTVESARVHKERHLGLRLAGDGARMDGIAFGQASWVPPVGSRVAVLFAPELDVYRGQTRVRVVIERLWADR
;
A
#
# COMPACT_ATOMS: atom_id res chain seq x y z
N MET A 1 7.68 13.73 -11.95
CA MET A 1 6.37 13.07 -12.11
C MET A 1 6.56 11.65 -11.62
N ILE A 2 5.69 11.15 -10.73
CA ILE A 2 5.71 9.74 -10.31
C ILE A 2 4.72 9.02 -11.23
N GLU A 3 5.15 7.97 -11.91
CA GLU A 3 4.25 7.18 -12.76
C GLU A 3 3.34 6.31 -11.90
N HIS A 4 2.04 6.35 -12.19
CA HIS A 4 1.00 5.59 -11.53
C HIS A 4 -0.22 5.45 -12.44
N ASP A 5 -1.03 4.41 -12.22
CA ASP A 5 -2.23 4.05 -12.98
C ASP A 5 -3.49 4.75 -12.47
N GLY A 6 -3.41 5.45 -11.34
CA GLY A 6 -4.50 6.25 -10.80
C GLY A 6 -4.28 6.66 -9.35
N GLU A 7 -5.14 7.56 -8.87
CA GLU A 7 -5.25 7.85 -7.44
C GLU A 7 -6.46 7.08 -6.88
N LEU A 8 -6.30 6.50 -5.69
CA LEU A 8 -7.35 5.78 -4.97
C LEU A 8 -7.49 6.34 -3.56
N GLY A 9 -8.73 6.59 -3.14
CA GLY A 9 -9.08 6.77 -1.75
C GLY A 9 -8.92 5.46 -0.98
N LEU A 10 -8.59 5.54 0.31
CA LEU A 10 -8.44 4.33 1.13
C LEU A 10 -9.67 3.40 1.14
N PRO A 11 -10.93 3.89 1.07
CA PRO A 11 -12.10 3.01 0.99
C PRO A 11 -12.20 2.18 -0.30
N GLU A 12 -11.55 2.62 -1.38
CA GLU A 12 -11.57 1.94 -2.69
C GLU A 12 -10.55 0.79 -2.73
N ILE A 13 -9.62 0.75 -1.77
CA ILE A 13 -8.58 -0.26 -1.68
C ILE A 13 -9.15 -1.43 -0.88
N ASP A 14 -9.83 -2.32 -1.59
CA ASP A 14 -10.50 -3.49 -1.01
C ASP A 14 -10.14 -4.80 -1.73
N VAL A 15 -10.78 -5.88 -1.28
CA VAL A 15 -10.58 -7.22 -1.86
C VAL A 15 -11.10 -7.30 -3.30
N VAL A 16 -12.14 -6.54 -3.66
CA VAL A 16 -12.73 -6.56 -5.00
C VAL A 16 -11.74 -5.96 -6.00
N LEU A 17 -11.15 -4.81 -5.65
CA LEU A 17 -10.08 -4.20 -6.45
C LEU A 17 -8.91 -5.18 -6.65
N ALA A 18 -8.37 -5.72 -5.55
CA ALA A 18 -7.20 -6.58 -5.62
C ALA A 18 -7.45 -7.90 -6.37
N ASP A 19 -8.64 -8.49 -6.25
CA ASP A 19 -9.04 -9.69 -7.01
C ASP A 19 -9.21 -9.39 -8.50
N GLY A 20 -9.84 -8.25 -8.83
CA GLY A 20 -9.97 -7.75 -10.19
C GLY A 20 -8.61 -7.56 -10.86
N LEU A 21 -7.66 -6.92 -10.19
CA LEU A 21 -6.29 -6.79 -10.68
C LEU A 21 -5.62 -8.16 -10.84
N ARG A 22 -5.73 -9.07 -9.87
CA ARG A 22 -5.16 -10.43 -9.97
C ARG A 22 -5.66 -11.16 -11.22
N SER A 23 -6.90 -10.94 -11.64
CA SER A 23 -7.47 -11.58 -12.84
C SER A 23 -6.86 -11.12 -14.17
N LEU A 24 -6.16 -9.97 -14.19
CA LEU A 24 -5.49 -9.41 -15.35
C LEU A 24 -4.02 -9.87 -15.49
N ALA A 25 -3.54 -10.68 -14.55
CA ALA A 25 -2.22 -11.30 -14.56
C ALA A 25 -2.05 -12.23 -15.79
N PRO A 26 -0.81 -12.55 -16.22
CA PRO A 26 0.47 -12.38 -15.52
C PRO A 26 1.10 -11.00 -15.66
N TRP A 27 1.75 -10.55 -14.58
CA TRP A 27 2.61 -9.35 -14.57
C TRP A 27 4.07 -9.75 -14.81
N GLY A 28 4.86 -8.88 -15.45
CA GLY A 28 6.25 -9.18 -15.77
C GLY A 28 6.99 -8.05 -16.49
N VAL A 29 8.16 -8.37 -17.03
CA VAL A 29 8.98 -7.43 -17.80
C VAL A 29 8.20 -6.95 -19.03
N GLY A 30 7.93 -5.64 -19.09
CA GLY A 30 7.12 -5.00 -20.14
C GLY A 30 5.62 -4.91 -19.84
N PHE A 31 5.14 -5.56 -18.77
CA PHE A 31 3.77 -5.47 -18.27
C PHE A 31 3.77 -5.47 -16.73
N PRO A 32 4.25 -4.38 -16.11
CA PRO A 32 4.33 -4.29 -14.65
C PRO A 32 2.93 -4.35 -14.04
N ALA A 33 2.85 -4.81 -12.80
CA ALA A 33 1.62 -4.69 -12.03
C ALA A 33 1.27 -3.20 -11.86
N PRO A 34 -0.03 -2.85 -11.90
CA PRO A 34 -0.42 -1.45 -11.80
C PRO A 34 -0.10 -0.89 -10.42
N LEU A 35 0.40 0.34 -10.42
CA LEU A 35 0.76 1.10 -9.22
C LEU A 35 -0.22 2.24 -9.03
N PHE A 36 -0.78 2.36 -7.83
CA PHE A 36 -1.73 3.42 -7.49
C PHE A 36 -1.12 4.37 -6.47
N LEU A 37 -1.63 5.59 -6.45
CA LEU A 37 -1.32 6.59 -5.45
C LEU A 37 -2.44 6.66 -4.40
N ALA A 38 -2.08 6.63 -3.12
CA ALA A 38 -3.02 6.90 -2.04
C ALA A 38 -2.40 7.84 -1.01
N ARG A 39 -3.25 8.56 -0.29
CA ARG A 39 -2.87 9.49 0.76
C ARG A 39 -3.60 9.12 2.04
N GLY A 40 -2.92 9.29 3.17
CA GLY A 40 -3.52 8.98 4.46
C GLY A 40 -2.69 9.48 5.62
N THR A 41 -3.30 9.44 6.81
CA THR A 41 -2.64 9.73 8.07
C THR A 41 -2.08 8.44 8.65
N VAL A 42 -0.83 8.45 9.10
CA VAL A 42 -0.18 7.29 9.71
C VAL A 42 -0.84 6.97 11.06
N GLU A 43 -1.53 5.84 11.15
CA GLU A 43 -2.10 5.32 12.41
C GLU A 43 -1.07 4.46 13.16
N SER A 44 -0.25 3.70 12.44
CA SER A 44 0.88 2.96 13.02
C SER A 44 1.99 2.72 12.00
N ALA A 45 3.23 2.63 12.49
CA ALA A 45 4.41 2.31 11.69
C ALA A 45 5.34 1.40 12.50
N ARG A 46 5.75 0.26 11.95
CA ARG A 46 6.58 -0.74 12.64
C ARG A 46 7.64 -1.33 11.72
N VAL A 47 8.87 -1.40 12.20
CA VAL A 47 9.95 -2.09 11.50
C VAL A 47 9.92 -3.58 11.82
N HIS A 48 9.96 -4.41 10.78
CA HIS A 48 10.03 -5.87 10.82
C HIS A 48 11.39 -6.34 10.33
N LYS A 49 12.01 -7.27 11.07
CA LYS A 49 13.32 -7.86 10.75
C LYS A 49 14.38 -6.81 10.39
N GLU A 50 14.33 -5.65 11.06
CA GLU A 50 15.25 -4.51 10.86
C GLU A 50 15.29 -3.93 9.43
N ARG A 51 14.39 -4.36 8.53
CA ARG A 51 14.49 -4.08 7.09
C ARG A 51 13.19 -3.64 6.43
N HIS A 52 12.04 -4.10 6.91
CA HIS A 52 10.76 -3.86 6.25
C HIS A 52 9.87 -2.98 7.11
N LEU A 53 9.22 -1.99 6.51
CA LEU A 53 8.33 -1.09 7.23
C LEU A 53 6.88 -1.53 7.03
N GLY A 54 6.24 -2.03 8.08
CA GLY A 54 4.80 -2.20 8.15
C GLY A 54 4.14 -0.86 8.49
N LEU A 55 3.10 -0.51 7.76
CA LEU A 55 2.42 0.78 7.86
C LEU A 55 0.90 0.55 7.89
N ARG A 56 0.20 1.30 8.74
CA ARG A 56 -1.25 1.43 8.69
C ARG A 56 -1.61 2.88 8.46
N LEU A 57 -2.38 3.14 7.41
CA LEU A 57 -2.92 4.46 7.09
C LEU A 57 -4.41 4.51 7.40
N ALA A 58 -4.88 5.68 7.83
CA ALA A 58 -6.27 6.01 8.02
C ALA A 58 -6.65 7.26 7.22
N GLY A 59 -7.86 7.28 6.69
CA GLY A 59 -8.36 8.34 5.80
C GLY A 59 -9.74 7.98 5.29
N ASP A 60 -10.62 8.98 5.13
CA ASP A 60 -11.98 8.82 4.58
C ASP A 60 -12.81 7.70 5.23
N GLY A 61 -12.64 7.51 6.54
CA GLY A 61 -13.35 6.47 7.32
C GLY A 61 -12.84 5.04 7.10
N ALA A 62 -11.82 4.83 6.27
CA ALA A 62 -11.21 3.53 6.01
C ALA A 62 -9.77 3.44 6.54
N ARG A 63 -9.27 2.21 6.56
CA ARG A 63 -7.90 1.88 6.93
C ARG A 63 -7.27 1.00 5.87
N MET A 64 -5.97 1.19 5.66
CA MET A 64 -5.19 0.39 4.73
C MET A 64 -3.92 -0.10 5.43
N ASP A 65 -3.71 -1.42 5.40
CA ASP A 65 -2.47 -2.05 5.83
C ASP A 65 -1.50 -2.18 4.65
N GLY A 66 -0.25 -1.78 4.86
CA GLY A 66 0.79 -1.78 3.84
C GLY A 66 2.14 -2.27 4.35
N ILE A 67 2.97 -2.78 3.42
CA ILE A 67 4.34 -3.20 3.68
C ILE A 67 5.29 -2.57 2.66
N ALA A 68 6.29 -1.84 3.14
CA ALA A 68 7.37 -1.30 2.31
C ALA A 68 8.64 -2.14 2.51
N PHE A 69 9.00 -2.94 1.50
CA PHE A 69 10.15 -3.83 1.61
C PHE A 69 11.47 -3.04 1.51
N GLY A 70 12.36 -3.18 2.49
CA GLY A 70 13.68 -2.54 2.44
C GLY A 70 13.68 -1.05 2.81
N GLN A 71 12.52 -0.47 3.17
CA GLN A 71 12.36 0.96 3.42
C GLN A 71 12.26 1.28 4.93
N ALA A 72 13.01 0.58 5.77
CA ALA A 72 13.07 0.85 7.21
C ALA A 72 13.97 2.04 7.60
N SER A 73 14.69 2.65 6.65
CA SER A 73 15.60 3.78 6.89
C SER A 73 14.89 5.07 7.28
N TRP A 74 13.59 5.18 6.98
CA TRP A 74 12.75 6.27 7.42
C TRP A 74 11.39 5.73 7.87
N VAL A 75 11.01 6.03 9.10
CA VAL A 75 9.73 5.65 9.69
C VAL A 75 8.91 6.92 9.88
N PRO A 76 7.77 7.08 9.19
CA PRO A 76 6.96 8.28 9.33
C PRO A 76 6.35 8.34 10.74
N PRO A 77 6.30 9.52 11.39
CA PRO A 77 5.65 9.67 12.70
C PRO A 77 4.17 9.32 12.64
N VAL A 78 3.65 8.70 13.69
CA VAL A 78 2.19 8.53 13.88
C VAL A 78 1.53 9.92 13.90
N GLY A 79 0.41 10.04 13.19
CA GLY A 79 -0.32 11.31 13.01
C GLY A 79 0.15 12.17 11.84
N SER A 80 1.29 11.84 11.20
CA SER A 80 1.73 12.55 9.99
C SER A 80 0.93 12.12 8.76
N ARG A 81 0.76 13.03 7.79
CA ARG A 81 0.21 12.69 6.47
C ARG A 81 1.32 12.21 5.55
N VAL A 82 1.03 11.15 4.80
CA VAL A 82 1.93 10.56 3.83
C VAL A 82 1.19 10.23 2.55
N ALA A 83 1.95 10.17 1.46
CA ALA A 83 1.52 9.61 0.20
C ALA A 83 2.32 8.34 -0.08
N VAL A 84 1.64 7.34 -0.64
CA VAL A 84 2.22 6.05 -1.00
C VAL A 84 1.93 5.72 -2.46
N LEU A 85 2.97 5.26 -3.16
CA LEU A 85 2.84 4.52 -4.41
C LEU A 85 2.85 3.03 -4.09
N PHE A 86 1.85 2.29 -4.54
CA PHE A 86 1.65 0.92 -4.08
C PHE A 86 0.97 0.01 -5.10
N ALA A 87 1.16 -1.30 -4.95
CA ALA A 87 0.40 -2.34 -5.63
C ALA A 87 -0.56 -3.03 -4.63
N PRO A 88 -1.85 -3.17 -4.92
CA PRO A 88 -2.77 -3.97 -4.11
C PRO A 88 -2.47 -5.46 -4.25
N GLU A 89 -2.45 -6.17 -3.13
CA GLU A 89 -2.30 -7.62 -3.07
C GLU A 89 -3.37 -8.25 -2.18
N LEU A 90 -3.74 -9.49 -2.51
CA LEU A 90 -4.57 -10.32 -1.64
C LEU A 90 -3.69 -11.08 -0.66
N ASP A 91 -3.95 -10.89 0.62
CA ASP A 91 -3.34 -11.62 1.72
C ASP A 91 -4.34 -12.66 2.24
N VAL A 92 -4.04 -13.95 2.00
CA VAL A 92 -4.86 -15.07 2.45
C VAL A 92 -4.19 -15.71 3.65
N TYR A 93 -4.72 -15.42 4.85
CA TYR A 93 -4.19 -15.96 6.10
C TYR A 93 -5.30 -16.65 6.89
N ARG A 94 -5.08 -17.93 7.24
CA ARG A 94 -6.02 -18.76 8.02
C ARG A 94 -7.46 -18.72 7.49
N GLY A 95 -7.64 -18.78 6.17
CA GLY A 95 -8.95 -18.78 5.53
C GLY A 95 -9.65 -17.41 5.49
N GLN A 96 -8.99 -16.34 5.92
CA GLN A 96 -9.47 -14.97 5.72
C GLN A 96 -8.67 -14.31 4.60
N THR A 97 -9.39 -13.81 3.60
CA THR A 97 -8.82 -12.98 2.53
C THR A 97 -8.96 -11.52 2.93
N ARG A 98 -7.85 -10.79 2.92
CA ARG A 98 -7.81 -9.34 3.14
C ARG A 98 -6.98 -8.70 2.04
N VAL A 99 -7.19 -7.41 1.83
CA VAL A 99 -6.27 -6.62 1.01
C VAL A 99 -5.11 -6.14 1.88
N ARG A 100 -3.90 -6.22 1.34
CA ARG A 100 -2.72 -5.52 1.84
C ARG A 100 -2.06 -4.84 0.65
N VAL A 101 -1.40 -3.72 0.87
CA VAL A 101 -0.65 -3.05 -0.21
C VAL A 101 0.85 -3.29 -0.07
N VAL A 102 1.51 -3.53 -1.20
CA VAL A 102 2.97 -3.48 -1.28
C VAL A 102 3.37 -2.08 -1.70
N ILE A 103 4.07 -1.39 -0.81
CA ILE A 103 4.48 -0.01 -0.99
C ILE A 103 5.80 0.00 -1.74
N GLU A 104 5.76 0.54 -2.96
CA GLU A 104 6.94 0.79 -3.78
C GLU A 104 7.66 2.05 -3.30
N ARG A 105 6.89 3.10 -2.95
CA ARG A 105 7.46 4.36 -2.46
C ARG A 105 6.54 5.05 -1.46
N LEU A 106 7.14 5.70 -0.47
CA LEU A 106 6.47 6.46 0.58
C LEU A 106 7.17 7.82 0.75
N TRP A 107 6.40 8.90 0.91
CA TRP A 107 6.94 10.23 1.25
C TRP A 107 5.97 11.03 2.11
N ALA A 108 6.50 12.04 2.80
CA ALA A 108 5.69 12.98 3.58
C ALA A 108 4.81 13.81 2.65
N ASP A 109 3.52 13.91 2.97
CA ASP A 109 2.54 14.69 2.23
C ASP A 109 2.24 15.98 2.98
N ARG A 110 2.57 17.12 2.37
CA ARG A 110 2.47 18.44 3.01
C ARG A 110 1.11 19.08 2.75
#